data_AF-A0A531MEW7-F1
#
_entry.id   AF-A0A531MEW7-F1
#
_cell.length_a   1.000
_cell.length_b   1.000
_cell.length_c   1.000
_cell.angle_alpha   90.00
_cell.angle_beta   90.00
_cell.angle_gamma   90.00
#
_symmetry.space_group_name_H-M   'P 1'
#
loop_
_entity.id
_entity.type
_entity.pdbx_description
1 polymer ?
#
loop_
_entity_poly.entity_id
_entity_poly.type
_entity_poly.pdbx_seq_one_letter_code
_entity_poly.pdbx_strand_id
1 'polypeptide(L)' 'MGHISHTSFADFTHAGQQAQQWVKELAKDLCWSEPSACRLLRSVLHTVRDWLSPAEMADLSAQL' A
#
# COMPACT_ATOMS: atom_id res chain seq x y z
N MET A 1 -20.09 23.72 -17.66
CA MET A 1 -20.13 22.35 -18.24
C MET A 1 -18.70 21.84 -18.34
N GLY A 2 -18.29 20.94 -17.46
CA GLY A 2 -16.97 20.30 -17.50
C GLY A 2 -17.05 19.01 -16.69
N HIS A 3 -16.93 17.90 -17.40
CA HIS A 3 -17.46 16.59 -17.07
C HIS A 3 -16.69 15.90 -15.93
N ILE A 4 -17.41 15.37 -14.95
CA ILE A 4 -16.94 14.52 -13.86
C ILE A 4 -16.36 13.24 -14.48
N SER A 5 -15.04 13.19 -14.66
CA SER A 5 -14.36 12.00 -15.18
C SER A 5 -14.05 11.07 -14.02
N HIS A 6 -15.01 10.17 -13.79
CA HIS A 6 -14.99 8.96 -12.96
C HIS A 6 -13.69 8.61 -12.23
N THR A 7 -13.77 8.82 -10.91
CA THR A 7 -12.91 8.47 -9.77
C THR A 7 -12.76 6.95 -9.57
N SER A 8 -12.18 6.24 -10.54
CA SER A 8 -11.88 4.81 -10.36
C SER A 8 -10.49 4.43 -10.88
N PHE A 9 -10.10 4.94 -12.05
CA PHE A 9 -8.74 4.74 -12.57
C PHE A 9 -7.71 5.65 -11.88
N ALA A 10 -8.11 6.87 -11.52
CA ALA A 10 -7.24 7.83 -10.83
C ALA A 10 -6.92 7.36 -9.39
N ASP A 11 -7.92 6.87 -8.65
CA ASP A 11 -7.75 6.35 -7.29
C ASP A 11 -6.87 5.09 -7.25
N PHE A 12 -7.05 4.17 -8.22
CA PHE A 12 -6.16 3.00 -8.36
C PHE A 12 -4.72 3.40 -8.69
N THR A 13 -4.56 4.47 -9.49
CA THR A 13 -3.24 5.04 -9.78
C THR A 13 -2.62 5.67 -8.53
N HIS A 14 -3.43 6.37 -7.72
CA HIS A 14 -2.95 7.02 -6.49
C HIS A 14 -2.53 6.01 -5.43
N ALA A 15 -3.35 4.98 -5.17
CA ALA A 15 -3.00 3.88 -4.26
C ALA A 15 -1.75 3.13 -4.74
N GLY A 16 -1.63 2.87 -6.04
CA GLY A 16 -0.44 2.27 -6.64
C GLY A 16 0.82 3.13 -6.50
N GLN A 17 0.69 4.45 -6.63
CA GLN A 17 1.79 5.40 -6.42
C GLN A 17 2.19 5.49 -4.94
N GLN A 18 1.23 5.48 -4.03
CA GLN A 18 1.48 5.49 -2.59
C GLN A 18 2.19 4.23 -2.13
N ALA A 19 1.75 3.05 -2.58
CA ALA A 19 2.42 1.78 -2.32
C ALA A 19 3.86 1.78 -2.88
N GLN A 20 4.08 2.31 -4.08
CA GLN A 20 5.42 2.48 -4.63
C GLN A 20 6.29 3.42 -3.78
N GLN A 21 5.71 4.52 -3.27
CA GLN A 21 6.43 5.44 -2.39
C GLN A 21 6.88 4.74 -1.11
N TRP A 22 6.01 3.95 -0.47
CA TRP A 22 6.39 3.17 0.71
C TRP A 22 7.50 2.18 0.41
N VAL A 23 7.44 1.48 -0.73
CA VAL A 23 8.49 0.55 -1.16
C VAL A 23 9.82 1.27 -1.39
N LYS A 24 9.80 2.46 -2.00
CA LYS A 24 11.00 3.27 -2.25
C LYS A 24 11.65 3.76 -0.96
N GLU A 25 10.86 4.29 -0.03
CA GLU A 25 11.38 4.72 1.28
C GLU A 25 11.93 3.52 2.05
N LEU A 26 11.22 2.40 2.07
CA LEU A 26 11.69 1.17 2.72
C LEU A 26 12.96 0.61 2.09
N ALA A 27 13.07 0.63 0.76
CA ALA A 27 14.27 0.22 0.03
C ALA A 27 15.46 1.12 0.37
N LYS A 28 15.23 2.44 0.49
CA LYS A 28 16.24 3.42 0.86
C LYS A 28 16.72 3.21 2.30
N ASP A 29 15.82 3.04 3.25
CA ASP A 29 16.15 2.82 4.67
C ASP A 29 16.94 1.53 4.90
N LEU A 30 16.57 0.46 4.20
CA LEU A 30 17.22 -0.84 4.31
C LEU A 30 18.44 -0.98 3.38
N CYS A 31 18.68 -0.01 2.50
CA CYS A 31 19.64 -0.09 1.41
C CYS A 31 19.46 -1.34 0.53
N TRP A 32 18.21 -1.73 0.29
CA TRP A 32 17.81 -2.91 -0.49
C TRP A 32 17.27 -2.52 -1.87
N SER A 33 17.20 -3.50 -2.77
CA SER A 33 16.46 -3.33 -4.02
C SER A 33 14.96 -3.20 -3.77
N GLU A 34 14.28 -2.34 -4.53
CA GLU A 34 12.81 -2.17 -4.54
C GLU A 34 12.02 -3.51 -4.55
N PRO A 35 12.35 -4.53 -5.38
CA PRO A 35 11.63 -5.81 -5.33
C PRO A 35 11.79 -6.57 -4.00
N SER A 36 12.91 -6.42 -3.31
CA SER A 36 13.14 -7.04 -2.00
C SER A 36 12.37 -6.31 -0.90
N ALA A 37 12.39 -4.97 -0.92
CA ALA A 37 11.59 -4.15 -0.01
C ALA A 37 10.09 -4.37 -0.20
N CYS A 38 9.63 -4.51 -1.45
CA CYS A 38 8.24 -4.84 -1.75
C CYS A 38 7.83 -6.22 -1.19
N ARG A 39 8.69 -7.23 -1.29
CA ARG A 39 8.45 -8.54 -0.67
C ARG A 39 8.35 -8.42 0.85
N LEU A 40 9.25 -7.66 1.47
CA LEU A 40 9.22 -7.43 2.92
C LEU A 40 7.92 -6.75 3.36
N LEU A 41 7.54 -5.64 2.71
CA LEU A 41 6.30 -4.93 3.00
C LEU A 41 5.08 -5.87 2.88
N ARG A 42 5.04 -6.68 1.83
CA ARG A 42 3.97 -7.66 1.61
C ARG A 42 3.93 -8.75 2.68
N SER A 43 5.09 -9.25 3.10
CA SER A 43 5.21 -10.22 4.19
C SER A 43 4.74 -9.64 5.52
N VAL A 44 5.15 -8.42 5.86
CA VAL A 44 4.72 -7.73 7.09
C VAL A 44 3.21 -7.50 7.10
N LEU A 45 2.65 -6.97 6.01
CA LEU A 45 1.19 -6.77 5.90
C LEU A 45 0.42 -8.10 6.01
N HIS A 46 0.92 -9.17 5.38
CA HIS A 46 0.33 -10.50 5.51
C HIS A 46 0.38 -11.03 6.94
N THR A 47 1.52 -10.90 7.61
CA THR A 47 1.67 -11.31 9.01
C THR A 47 0.73 -10.50 9.89
N VAL A 48 0.78 -9.18 9.85
CA VAL A 48 -0.09 -8.29 10.62
C VAL A 48 -1.57 -8.66 10.40
N ARG A 49 -1.97 -8.91 9.14
CA ARG A 49 -3.33 -9.38 8.82
C ARG A 49 -3.69 -10.72 9.49
N ASP A 50 -2.75 -11.65 9.63
CA ASP A 50 -2.96 -12.96 10.27
C ASP A 50 -3.20 -12.82 11.79
N TRP A 51 -2.61 -11.81 12.42
CA TRP A 51 -2.76 -11.54 13.86
C TRP A 51 -3.94 -10.61 14.21
N LEU A 52 -4.48 -9.88 13.22
CA LEU A 52 -5.56 -8.91 13.45
C LEU A 52 -6.94 -9.58 13.41
N SER A 53 -7.81 -9.12 14.31
CA SER A 53 -9.24 -9.44 14.22
C SER A 53 -9.87 -8.77 13.00
N PRO A 54 -11.00 -9.27 12.46
CA PRO A 54 -11.64 -8.74 11.26
C PRO A 54 -11.97 -7.24 11.32
N ALA A 55 -12.35 -6.73 12.50
CA ALA A 55 -12.62 -5.31 12.72
C ALA A 55 -11.34 -4.46 12.59
N GLU A 56 -10.25 -4.88 13.23
CA GLU A 56 -8.96 -4.19 13.19
C GLU A 56 -8.33 -4.24 11.79
N MET A 57 -8.53 -5.35 11.06
CA MET A 57 -8.11 -5.46 9.66
C MET A 57 -8.82 -4.44 8.77
N ALA A 58 -10.13 -4.23 8.99
CA ALA A 58 -10.91 -3.26 8.23
C ALA A 58 -10.44 -1.82 8.53
N ASP A 59 -10.16 -1.52 9.80
CA ASP A 59 -9.63 -0.22 10.20
C ASP A 59 -8.23 0.04 9.60
N LEU A 60 -7.33 -0.95 9.67
CA LEU A 60 -6.01 -0.86 9.04
C LEU A 60 -6.12 -0.66 7.52
N SER A 61 -7.01 -1.41 6.87
CA SER A 61 -7.19 -1.33 5.41
C SER A 61 -7.81 0.00 4.96
N ALA A 62 -8.52 0.70 5.86
CA ALA A 62 -9.07 2.03 5.57
C ALA A 62 -8.01 3.15 5.66
N GLN A 63 -6.87 2.88 6.31
CA GLN A 63 -5.75 3.83 6.46
C GLN A 63 -4.67 3.66 5.38
N LEU A 64 -4.70 2.54 4.64
CA LEU A 64 -3.78 2.24 3.53
C LEU A 64 -4.29 2.81 2.21
#